data_AF-A0A8J7VN46-F1
#
_entry.id   AF-A0A8J7VN46-F1
#
_cell.length_a   1.000
_cell.length_b   1.000
_cell.length_c   1.000
_cell.angle_alpha   90.00
_cell.angle_beta   90.00
_cell.angle_gamma   90.00
#
_symmetry.space_group_name_H-M   'P 1'
#
loop_
_entity.id
_entity.type
_entity.pdbx_description
1 polymer ?
#
loop_
_entity_poly.entity_id
_entity_poly.type
_entity_poly.pdbx_seq_one_letter_code
_entity_poly.pdbx_strand_id
1 'polypeptide(L)'
;MQNRLRLLMGATAFLYVGPLMAGLGGFGWSVIPIFLAIFLLWLFILRPHQWPRKPVDWLRSEALTALFSQAAVQLLLVTVLFGIGRGIGGVLNSLPPFPLLLPVAISFLSIPFSRIIWNPWQADETGRFLDEALRQIHAAPGAPDTTLAQSLIAPLAGLPDNTNATEIERHLTAASQHATPEALHFALLDRARAGNASRAQFIALVLQATDPDLIESIGGDTPNIALAVLPNDADLIALFATRLTLALDENPGIWAECPSVDHLADLVEEWEGSSADYPLRKLVEATNANAPEDGLA
;
A
#
# COMPACT_ATOMS: atom_id res chain seq x y z
N MET A 1 -0.49 -6.78 -10.54
CA MET A 1 -1.72 -6.63 -9.72
C MET A 1 -2.95 -6.00 -10.43
N GLN A 2 -2.92 -5.50 -11.67
CA GLN A 2 -4.06 -4.75 -12.23
C GLN A 2 -5.38 -5.56 -12.29
N ASN A 3 -5.30 -6.86 -12.64
CA ASN A 3 -6.45 -7.75 -12.57
C ASN A 3 -6.91 -8.00 -11.12
N ARG A 4 -5.98 -8.09 -10.15
CA ARG A 4 -6.30 -8.28 -8.72
C ARG A 4 -6.96 -7.04 -8.11
N LEU A 5 -6.50 -5.84 -8.45
CA LEU A 5 -7.08 -4.57 -8.01
C LEU A 5 -8.47 -4.37 -8.63
N ARG A 6 -8.64 -4.66 -9.93
CA ARG A 6 -9.95 -4.64 -10.60
C ARG A 6 -10.91 -5.68 -10.02
N LEU A 7 -10.41 -6.86 -9.66
CA LEU A 7 -11.19 -7.91 -9.00
C LEU A 7 -11.59 -7.51 -7.56
N LEU A 8 -10.70 -6.83 -6.82
CA LEU A 8 -11.02 -6.25 -5.51
C LEU A 8 -12.02 -5.10 -5.59
N MET A 9 -11.87 -4.21 -6.58
CA MET A 9 -12.85 -3.17 -6.88
C MET A 9 -14.20 -3.79 -7.26
N GLY A 10 -14.20 -4.88 -8.04
CA GLY A 10 -15.40 -5.65 -8.38
C GLY A 10 -16.05 -6.31 -7.16
N ALA A 11 -15.26 -6.94 -6.29
CA ALA A 11 -15.76 -7.53 -5.05
C ALA A 11 -16.37 -6.46 -4.13
N THR A 12 -15.72 -5.30 -3.99
CA THR A 12 -16.23 -4.17 -3.22
C THR A 12 -17.47 -3.54 -3.88
N ALA A 13 -17.54 -3.53 -5.21
CA ALA A 13 -18.74 -3.08 -5.93
C ALA A 13 -19.95 -3.96 -5.62
N PHE A 14 -19.80 -5.29 -5.55
CA PHE A 14 -20.89 -6.19 -5.14
C PHE A 14 -21.42 -5.87 -3.74
N LEU A 15 -20.55 -5.45 -2.81
CA LEU A 15 -20.96 -5.02 -1.47
C LEU A 15 -21.92 -3.82 -1.53
N TYR A 16 -21.63 -2.84 -2.39
CA TYR A 16 -22.41 -1.61 -2.54
C TYR A 16 -23.69 -1.77 -3.39
N VAL A 17 -23.70 -2.73 -4.31
CA VAL A 17 -24.85 -3.00 -5.18
C VAL A 17 -26.08 -3.45 -4.39
N GLY A 18 -25.92 -4.23 -3.33
CA GLY A 18 -27.07 -4.70 -2.54
C GLY A 18 -27.90 -3.59 -1.88
N PRO A 19 -27.34 -2.67 -1.08
CA PRO A 19 -28.08 -1.55 -0.52
C PRO A 19 -28.75 -0.69 -1.58
N LEU A 20 -28.06 -0.45 -2.71
CA LEU A 20 -28.60 0.32 -3.83
C LEU A 20 -29.79 -0.38 -4.48
N MET A 21 -29.69 -1.69 -4.75
CA MET A 21 -30.79 -2.49 -5.27
C MET A 21 -31.97 -2.59 -4.30
N ALA A 22 -31.70 -2.66 -3.00
CA ALA A 22 -32.75 -2.65 -1.98
C ALA A 22 -33.47 -1.29 -1.92
N GLY A 23 -32.74 -0.18 -2.11
CA GLY A 23 -33.33 1.13 -2.30
C GLY A 23 -34.22 1.18 -3.53
N LEU A 24 -33.71 0.69 -4.67
CA LEU A 24 -34.40 0.64 -5.96
C LEU A 24 -35.70 -0.21 -5.91
N GLY A 25 -35.66 -1.35 -5.21
CA GLY A 25 -36.82 -2.21 -4.99
C GLY A 25 -37.85 -1.63 -4.01
N GLY A 26 -37.61 -0.44 -3.45
CA GLY A 26 -38.55 0.26 -2.59
C GLY A 26 -38.72 -0.36 -1.20
N PHE A 27 -37.78 -1.21 -0.76
CA PHE A 27 -37.84 -1.86 0.55
C PHE A 27 -37.86 -0.84 1.71
N GLY A 28 -38.27 -1.29 2.90
CA GLY A 28 -38.34 -0.45 4.09
C GLY A 28 -36.97 -0.16 4.71
N TRP A 29 -36.90 0.89 5.53
CA TRP A 29 -35.70 1.28 6.30
C TRP A 29 -35.23 0.18 7.28
N SER A 30 -36.09 -0.78 7.62
CA SER A 30 -35.77 -1.94 8.45
C SER A 30 -34.70 -2.87 7.84
N VAL A 31 -34.41 -2.72 6.55
CA VAL A 31 -33.38 -3.53 5.87
C VAL A 31 -31.97 -2.98 6.08
N ILE A 32 -31.80 -1.70 6.41
CA ILE A 32 -30.49 -1.05 6.58
C ILE A 32 -29.60 -1.76 7.63
N PRO A 33 -30.10 -2.16 8.82
CA PRO A 33 -29.30 -2.90 9.79
C PRO A 33 -28.72 -4.21 9.23
N ILE A 34 -29.40 -4.88 8.30
CA ILE A 34 -28.93 -6.12 7.67
C ILE A 34 -27.68 -5.82 6.83
N PHE A 35 -27.73 -4.78 5.99
CA PHE A 35 -26.57 -4.36 5.21
C PHE A 35 -25.44 -3.82 6.08
N LEU A 36 -25.76 -3.07 7.13
CA LEU A 36 -24.75 -2.63 8.10
C LEU A 36 -23.99 -3.82 8.70
N ALA A 37 -24.70 -4.88 9.10
CA ALA A 37 -24.07 -6.09 9.61
C ALA A 37 -23.15 -6.77 8.58
N ILE A 38 -23.56 -6.82 7.32
CA ILE A 38 -22.74 -7.38 6.22
C ILE A 38 -21.48 -6.53 6.00
N PHE A 39 -21.58 -5.21 6.02
CA PHE A 39 -20.42 -4.31 5.85
C PHE A 39 -19.45 -4.40 7.03
N LEU A 40 -19.96 -4.49 8.25
CA LEU A 40 -19.13 -4.70 9.44
C LEU A 40 -18.45 -6.07 9.41
N LEU A 41 -19.17 -7.13 9.02
CA LEU A 41 -18.62 -8.46 8.85
C LEU A 41 -17.52 -8.48 7.77
N TRP A 42 -17.74 -7.80 6.65
CA TRP A 42 -16.75 -7.62 5.58
C TRP A 42 -15.49 -6.93 6.10
N LEU A 43 -15.63 -5.84 6.86
CA LEU A 43 -14.51 -5.10 7.45
C LEU A 43 -13.71 -5.96 8.44
N PHE A 44 -14.42 -6.73 9.27
CA PHE A 44 -13.83 -7.66 10.21
C PHE A 44 -12.99 -8.75 9.51
N ILE A 45 -13.49 -9.27 8.39
CA ILE A 45 -12.83 -10.33 7.61
C ILE A 45 -11.64 -9.81 6.80
N LEU A 46 -11.76 -8.63 6.18
CA LEU A 46 -10.68 -8.08 5.34
C LEU A 46 -9.53 -7.49 6.14
N ARG A 47 -9.83 -6.85 7.28
CA ARG A 47 -8.84 -6.15 8.10
C ARG A 47 -8.76 -6.72 9.52
N PRO A 48 -8.44 -8.02 9.69
CA PRO A 48 -8.40 -8.65 11.01
C PRO A 48 -7.37 -7.99 11.94
N HIS A 49 -6.36 -7.32 11.39
CA HIS A 49 -5.31 -6.61 12.13
C HIS A 49 -5.78 -5.35 12.85
N GLN A 50 -6.88 -4.73 12.38
CA GLN A 50 -7.44 -3.54 13.03
C GLN A 50 -8.25 -3.89 14.30
N TRP A 51 -8.47 -5.18 14.56
CA TRP A 51 -9.33 -5.65 15.64
C TRP A 51 -8.55 -6.32 16.77
N PRO A 52 -8.94 -6.08 18.04
CA PRO A 52 -8.26 -6.72 19.16
C PRO A 52 -8.41 -8.24 19.12
N ARG A 53 -7.28 -8.96 19.23
CA ARG A 53 -7.27 -10.43 19.23
C ARG A 53 -7.74 -11.05 20.54
N LYS A 54 -7.60 -10.34 21.66
CA LYS A 54 -8.01 -10.82 22.98
C LYS A 54 -9.37 -10.21 23.37
N PRO A 55 -10.31 -11.00 23.93
CA PRO A 55 -11.64 -10.52 24.30
C PRO A 55 -11.61 -9.38 25.33
N VAL A 56 -10.61 -9.35 26.20
CA VAL A 56 -10.44 -8.28 27.21
C VAL A 56 -10.08 -6.93 26.60
N ASP A 57 -9.41 -6.92 25.44
CA ASP A 57 -8.95 -5.69 24.79
C ASP A 57 -10.08 -4.97 24.03
N TRP A 58 -11.23 -5.63 23.82
CA TRP A 58 -12.43 -5.03 23.23
C TRP A 58 -13.09 -3.98 24.13
N LEU A 59 -12.87 -4.06 25.44
CA LEU A 59 -13.39 -3.11 26.43
C LEU A 59 -12.54 -1.83 26.51
N ARG A 60 -11.40 -1.75 25.81
CA ARG A 60 -10.58 -0.54 25.76
C ARG A 60 -11.29 0.56 24.97
N SER A 61 -11.13 1.80 25.43
CA SER A 61 -11.74 2.98 24.80
C SER A 61 -11.37 3.12 23.32
N GLU A 62 -10.13 2.80 22.95
CA GLU A 62 -9.62 2.87 21.58
C GLU A 62 -10.33 1.88 20.63
N ALA A 63 -10.55 0.65 21.07
CA ALA A 63 -11.24 -0.36 20.27
C ALA A 63 -12.72 0.00 20.09
N LEU A 64 -13.35 0.56 21.13
CA LEU A 64 -14.72 1.04 21.06
C LEU A 64 -14.86 2.25 20.14
N THR A 65 -13.98 3.25 20.23
CA THR A 65 -14.03 4.42 19.36
C THR A 65 -13.80 4.04 17.89
N ALA A 66 -12.87 3.11 17.61
CA ALA A 66 -12.68 2.56 16.28
C ALA A 66 -13.94 1.84 15.76
N LEU A 67 -14.54 0.97 16.58
CA LEU A 67 -15.77 0.26 16.21
C LEU A 67 -16.93 1.23 15.92
N PHE A 68 -17.17 2.20 16.81
CA PHE A 68 -18.27 3.15 16.65
C PHE A 68 -18.06 4.10 15.46
N SER A 69 -16.84 4.60 15.26
CA SER A 69 -16.53 5.47 14.13
C SER A 69 -16.70 4.73 12.81
N GLN A 70 -16.19 3.50 12.71
CA GLN A 70 -16.34 2.66 11.53
C GLN A 70 -17.82 2.31 11.31
N ALA A 71 -18.55 1.88 12.34
CA ALA A 71 -19.98 1.59 12.23
C ALA A 71 -20.79 2.82 11.80
N ALA A 72 -20.46 4.02 12.28
CA ALA A 72 -21.12 5.26 11.86
C ALA A 72 -20.87 5.56 10.38
N VAL A 73 -19.62 5.42 9.90
CA VAL A 73 -19.28 5.58 8.48
C VAL A 73 -19.99 4.54 7.62
N GLN A 74 -20.04 3.27 8.04
CA GLN A 74 -20.74 2.22 7.31
C GLN A 74 -22.25 2.47 7.28
N LEU A 75 -22.84 2.90 8.39
CA LEU A 75 -24.26 3.24 8.45
C LEU A 75 -24.58 4.42 7.51
N LEU A 76 -23.74 5.45 7.50
CA LEU A 76 -23.88 6.58 6.58
C LEU A 76 -23.81 6.10 5.13
N LEU A 77 -22.81 5.30 4.78
CA LEU A 77 -22.62 4.79 3.43
C LEU A 77 -23.80 3.94 2.96
N VAL A 78 -24.24 2.98 3.79
CA VAL A 78 -25.41 2.13 3.49
C VAL A 78 -26.66 2.99 3.31
N THR A 79 -26.85 3.99 4.16
CA THR A 79 -28.00 4.89 4.09
C THR A 79 -27.99 5.73 2.82
N VAL A 80 -26.82 6.25 2.42
CA VAL A 80 -26.65 7.02 1.18
C VAL A 80 -26.91 6.14 -0.04
N LEU A 81 -26.32 4.94 -0.12
CA LEU A 81 -26.53 4.00 -1.23
C LEU A 81 -28.01 3.59 -1.36
N PHE A 82 -28.64 3.30 -0.22
CA PHE A 82 -30.06 2.97 -0.16
C PHE A 82 -30.93 4.16 -0.59
N GLY A 83 -30.60 5.37 -0.14
CA GLY A 83 -31.27 6.61 -0.53
C GLY A 83 -31.15 6.90 -2.04
N ILE A 84 -29.96 6.69 -2.62
CA ILE A 84 -29.73 6.82 -4.06
C ILE A 84 -30.59 5.81 -4.83
N GLY A 85 -30.55 4.54 -4.44
CA GLY A 85 -31.38 3.50 -5.06
C GLY A 85 -32.87 3.85 -5.02
N ARG A 86 -33.35 4.33 -3.86
CA ARG A 86 -34.74 4.75 -3.67
C ARG A 86 -35.10 5.98 -4.51
N GLY A 87 -34.18 6.93 -4.64
CA GLY A 87 -34.33 8.09 -5.52
C GLY A 87 -34.49 7.66 -6.98
N ILE A 88 -33.66 6.73 -7.45
CA ILE A 88 -33.74 6.18 -8.81
C ILE A 88 -35.08 5.47 -9.03
N GLY A 89 -35.49 4.57 -8.12
CA GLY A 89 -36.77 3.86 -8.22
C GLY A 89 -37.98 4.79 -8.21
N GLY A 90 -37.90 5.87 -7.43
CA GLY A 90 -38.91 6.93 -7.39
C GLY A 90 -39.01 7.71 -8.70
N VAL A 91 -37.88 8.10 -9.31
CA VAL A 91 -37.86 8.83 -10.59
C VAL A 91 -38.31 7.95 -11.75
N LEU A 92 -37.89 6.68 -11.77
CA LEU A 92 -38.28 5.72 -12.81
C LEU A 92 -39.74 5.27 -12.70
N ASN A 93 -40.43 5.63 -11.62
CA ASN A 93 -41.79 5.18 -11.27
C ASN A 93 -41.96 3.66 -11.45
N SER A 94 -40.89 2.92 -11.17
CA SER A 94 -40.77 1.49 -11.37
C SER A 94 -40.06 0.92 -10.16
N LEU A 95 -40.75 -0.01 -9.48
CA LEU A 95 -40.22 -0.77 -8.37
C LEU A 95 -40.04 -2.19 -8.86
N PRO A 96 -38.81 -2.57 -9.26
CA PRO A 96 -38.59 -3.91 -9.77
C PRO A 96 -38.94 -4.97 -8.69
N PRO A 97 -39.75 -5.99 -9.01
CA PRO A 97 -40.23 -6.97 -8.04
C PRO A 97 -39.18 -8.06 -7.80
N PHE A 98 -38.03 -7.70 -7.26
CA PHE A 98 -37.02 -8.67 -6.86
C PHE A 98 -37.24 -9.09 -5.40
N PRO A 99 -36.95 -10.35 -5.02
CA PRO A 99 -37.01 -10.77 -3.61
C PRO A 99 -35.90 -10.09 -2.80
N LEU A 100 -36.18 -9.71 -1.54
CA LEU A 100 -35.20 -9.07 -0.63
C LEU A 100 -33.89 -9.86 -0.50
N LEU A 101 -33.98 -11.18 -0.62
CA LEU A 101 -32.85 -12.10 -0.50
C LEU A 101 -31.80 -11.87 -1.60
N LEU A 102 -32.20 -11.37 -2.77
CA LEU A 102 -31.29 -11.16 -3.90
C LEU A 102 -30.30 -10.01 -3.64
N PRO A 103 -30.72 -8.78 -3.27
CA PRO A 103 -29.80 -7.72 -2.85
C PRO A 103 -28.88 -8.13 -1.68
N VAL A 104 -29.44 -8.86 -0.69
CA VAL A 104 -28.68 -9.36 0.46
C VAL A 104 -27.62 -10.38 0.04
N ALA A 105 -27.99 -11.33 -0.82
CA ALA A 105 -27.07 -12.35 -1.32
C ALA A 105 -25.93 -11.73 -2.13
N ILE A 106 -26.21 -10.74 -2.97
CA ILE A 106 -25.19 -10.03 -3.77
C ILE A 106 -24.16 -9.35 -2.85
N SER A 107 -24.61 -8.60 -1.84
CA SER A 107 -23.69 -7.99 -0.88
C SER A 107 -22.94 -9.02 -0.05
N PHE A 108 -23.59 -10.12 0.35
CA PHE A 108 -22.94 -11.16 1.14
C PHE A 108 -21.88 -11.94 0.35
N LEU A 109 -22.14 -12.23 -0.94
CA LEU A 109 -21.22 -12.91 -1.85
C LEU A 109 -19.92 -12.13 -2.09
N SER A 110 -19.93 -10.81 -1.88
CA SER A 110 -18.71 -9.99 -1.86
C SER A 110 -17.65 -10.54 -0.90
N ILE A 111 -18.06 -11.03 0.28
CA ILE A 111 -17.17 -11.50 1.35
C ILE A 111 -16.30 -12.68 0.91
N PRO A 112 -16.85 -13.84 0.48
CA PRO A 112 -16.05 -14.96 0.02
C PRO A 112 -15.27 -14.63 -1.26
N PHE A 113 -15.82 -13.81 -2.16
CA PHE A 113 -15.09 -13.37 -3.36
C PHE A 113 -13.84 -12.56 -2.99
N SER A 114 -13.96 -11.59 -2.09
CA SER A 114 -12.80 -10.84 -1.59
C SER A 114 -11.75 -11.75 -0.97
N ARG A 115 -12.15 -12.78 -0.22
CA ARG A 115 -11.23 -13.74 0.42
C ARG A 115 -10.50 -14.66 -0.56
N ILE A 116 -11.10 -14.97 -1.71
CA ILE A 116 -10.46 -15.78 -2.76
C ILE A 116 -9.44 -14.94 -3.54
N ILE A 117 -9.75 -13.66 -3.76
CA ILE A 117 -8.89 -12.73 -4.51
C ILE A 117 -7.77 -12.17 -3.63
N TRP A 118 -7.99 -12.02 -2.33
CA TRP A 118 -7.07 -11.39 -1.38
C TRP A 118 -6.78 -12.29 -0.17
N ASN A 119 -5.50 -12.60 0.05
CA ASN A 119 -5.04 -13.29 1.24
C ASN A 119 -4.48 -12.26 2.26
N PRO A 120 -5.22 -11.94 3.34
CA PRO A 120 -4.81 -10.90 4.30
C PRO A 120 -3.53 -11.25 5.08
N TRP A 121 -3.11 -12.51 5.06
CA TRP A 121 -1.92 -12.98 5.76
C TRP A 121 -0.63 -12.71 5.00
N GLN A 122 -0.66 -12.75 3.66
CA GLN A 122 0.52 -12.45 2.84
C GLN A 122 0.97 -10.99 2.98
N ALA A 123 0.02 -10.04 3.04
CA ALA A 123 0.33 -8.63 3.24
C ALA A 123 0.88 -8.31 4.65
N ASP A 124 0.43 -9.05 5.67
CA ASP A 124 0.91 -8.90 7.05
C ASP A 124 2.27 -9.58 7.27
N GLU A 125 2.57 -10.63 6.50
CA GLU A 125 3.87 -11.31 6.50
C GLU A 125 4.95 -10.43 5.87
N THR A 126 4.66 -9.77 4.74
CA THR A 126 5.55 -8.74 4.16
C THR A 126 5.72 -7.56 5.13
N GLY A 127 4.64 -7.05 5.73
CA GLY A 127 4.72 -5.95 6.71
C GLY A 127 5.53 -6.30 7.96
N ARG A 128 5.35 -7.51 8.51
CA ARG A 128 6.11 -7.99 9.68
C ARG A 128 7.56 -8.30 9.36
N PHE A 129 7.85 -8.85 8.18
CA PHE A 129 9.23 -9.05 7.71
C PHE A 129 9.98 -7.72 7.65
N LEU A 130 9.36 -6.69 7.05
CA LEU A 130 9.93 -5.34 6.97
C LEU A 130 10.10 -4.67 8.34
N ASP A 131 9.13 -4.84 9.25
CA ASP A 131 9.23 -4.33 10.63
C ASP A 131 10.35 -5.00 11.43
N GLU A 132 10.52 -6.31 11.28
CA GLU A 132 11.54 -7.06 11.98
C GLU A 132 12.93 -6.75 11.40
N ALA A 133 13.06 -6.61 10.08
CA ALA A 133 14.28 -6.15 9.43
C ALA A 133 14.69 -4.76 9.93
N LEU A 134 13.74 -3.80 9.99
CA LEU A 134 14.04 -2.47 10.53
C LEU A 134 14.39 -2.49 12.00
N ARG A 135 13.71 -3.31 12.80
CA ARG A 135 14.00 -3.42 14.24
C ARG A 135 15.39 -4.01 14.47
N GLN A 136 15.83 -4.96 13.66
CA GLN A 136 17.19 -5.49 13.72
C GLN A 136 18.22 -4.42 13.35
N ILE A 137 17.94 -3.58 12.36
CA ILE A 137 18.81 -2.47 11.98
C ILE A 137 18.82 -1.34 13.05
N HIS A 138 17.67 -1.01 13.63
CA HIS A 138 17.56 0.01 14.70
C HIS A 138 18.04 -0.48 16.07
N ALA A 139 18.02 -1.80 16.31
CA ALA A 139 18.57 -2.40 17.54
C ALA A 139 20.08 -2.68 17.42
N ALA A 140 20.66 -2.48 16.23
CA ALA A 140 22.10 -2.59 16.05
C ALA A 140 22.83 -1.50 16.89
N PRO A 141 23.93 -1.84 17.57
CA PRO A 141 24.73 -0.85 18.29
C PRO A 141 25.22 0.22 17.31
N GLY A 142 24.78 1.48 17.49
CA GLY A 142 25.11 2.59 16.59
C GLY A 142 23.95 3.09 15.72
N ALA A 143 22.72 2.63 15.96
CA ALA A 143 21.54 3.10 15.22
C ALA A 143 21.45 4.64 15.18
N PRO A 144 21.28 5.23 13.98
CA PRO A 144 21.31 6.68 13.81
C PRO A 144 20.13 7.36 14.51
N ASP A 145 20.40 8.46 15.21
CA ASP A 145 19.35 9.32 15.76
C ASP A 145 18.58 9.98 14.60
N THR A 146 17.38 9.48 14.33
CA THR A 146 16.53 9.96 13.23
C THR A 146 15.78 11.25 13.57
N THR A 147 15.83 11.75 14.81
CA THR A 147 15.05 12.93 15.22
C THR A 147 15.45 14.19 14.46
N LEU A 148 16.75 14.45 14.34
CA LEU A 148 17.28 15.55 13.55
C LEU A 148 16.99 15.35 12.06
N ALA A 149 17.20 14.14 11.54
CA ALA A 149 16.93 13.80 10.15
C ALA A 149 15.45 14.04 9.77
N GLN A 150 14.51 13.64 10.62
CA GLN A 150 13.07 13.88 10.44
C GLN A 150 12.73 15.37 10.31
N SER A 151 13.44 16.24 11.04
CA SER A 151 13.25 17.70 10.93
C SER A 151 13.83 18.26 9.62
N LEU A 152 14.96 17.71 9.15
CA LEU A 152 15.63 18.14 7.93
C LEU A 152 14.89 17.73 6.66
N ILE A 153 14.19 16.58 6.66
CA ILE A 153 13.37 16.12 5.53
C ILE A 153 11.94 16.69 5.55
N ALA A 154 11.53 17.35 6.63
CA ALA A 154 10.18 17.92 6.74
C ALA A 154 9.84 18.94 5.64
N PRO A 155 10.76 19.83 5.19
CA PRO A 155 10.50 20.76 4.09
C PRO A 155 10.14 20.08 2.76
N LEU A 156 10.62 18.85 2.52
CA LEU A 156 10.28 18.09 1.30
C LEU A 156 8.78 17.80 1.19
N ALA A 157 8.05 17.77 2.32
CA ALA A 157 6.61 17.58 2.33
C ALA A 157 5.83 18.75 1.70
N GLY A 158 6.43 19.95 1.68
CA GLY A 158 5.82 21.17 1.13
C GLY A 158 6.15 21.43 -0.33
N LEU A 159 6.96 20.59 -0.97
CA LEU A 159 7.34 20.76 -2.38
C LEU A 159 6.19 20.35 -3.30
N PRO A 160 6.00 21.04 -4.44
CA PRO A 160 5.06 20.63 -5.47
C PRO A 160 5.32 19.21 -6.00
N ASP A 161 4.25 18.49 -6.37
CA ASP A 161 4.39 17.11 -6.91
C ASP A 161 5.14 17.04 -8.25
N ASN A 162 5.27 18.16 -8.97
CA ASN A 162 6.04 18.24 -10.21
C ASN A 162 7.51 18.66 -10.01
N THR A 163 7.99 18.76 -8.76
CA THR A 163 9.39 19.05 -8.47
C THR A 163 10.30 17.98 -9.07
N ASN A 164 11.33 18.41 -9.78
CA ASN A 164 12.25 17.51 -10.47
C ASN A 164 13.19 16.80 -9.48
N ALA A 165 13.63 15.59 -9.81
CA ALA A 165 14.53 14.78 -8.99
C ALA A 165 15.84 15.52 -8.64
N THR A 166 16.40 16.30 -9.57
CA THR A 166 17.63 17.08 -9.32
C THR A 166 17.46 18.16 -8.24
N GLU A 167 16.26 18.74 -8.10
CA GLU A 167 15.99 19.69 -7.04
C GLU A 167 15.87 18.99 -5.69
N ILE A 168 15.26 17.80 -5.66
CA ILE A 168 15.16 16.94 -4.48
C ILE A 168 16.55 16.44 -4.05
N GLU A 169 17.40 16.02 -4.99
CA GLU A 169 18.80 15.68 -4.73
C GLU A 169 19.53 16.85 -4.06
N ARG A 170 19.35 18.09 -4.55
CA ARG A 170 19.95 19.27 -3.92
C ARG A 170 19.50 19.46 -2.47
N HIS A 171 18.21 19.24 -2.18
CA HIS A 171 17.71 19.27 -0.81
C HIS A 171 18.32 18.17 0.06
N LEU A 172 18.49 16.96 -0.47
CA LEU A 172 19.14 15.85 0.23
C LEU A 172 20.62 16.14 0.48
N THR A 173 21.36 16.70 -0.49
CA THR A 173 22.75 17.12 -0.30
C THR A 173 22.89 18.21 0.76
N ALA A 174 21.92 19.11 0.87
CA ALA A 174 21.91 20.10 1.94
C ALA A 174 21.63 19.45 3.31
N ALA A 175 20.70 18.49 3.37
CA ALA A 175 20.39 17.76 4.59
C ALA A 175 21.55 16.88 5.06
N SER A 176 22.31 16.28 4.14
CA SER A 176 23.46 15.42 4.47
C SER A 176 24.65 16.17 5.07
N GLN A 177 24.65 17.51 5.02
CA GLN A 177 25.62 18.34 5.76
C GLN A 177 25.35 18.35 7.27
N HIS A 178 24.14 17.95 7.69
CA HIS A 178 23.67 18.07 9.07
C HIS A 178 23.24 16.73 9.69
N ALA A 179 22.95 15.71 8.88
CA ALA A 179 22.63 14.37 9.33
C ALA A 179 23.33 13.33 8.46
N THR A 180 23.59 12.15 9.01
CA THR A 180 24.21 11.08 8.21
C THR A 180 23.23 10.59 7.13
N PRO A 181 23.73 10.13 5.97
CA PRO A 181 22.89 9.56 4.92
C PRO A 181 21.96 8.44 5.42
N GLU A 182 22.43 7.60 6.35
CA GLU A 182 21.65 6.52 6.96
C GLU A 182 20.49 7.07 7.79
N ALA A 183 20.75 8.10 8.60
CA ALA A 183 19.72 8.77 9.41
C ALA A 183 18.61 9.36 8.53
N LEU A 184 18.99 9.97 7.40
CA LEU A 184 18.05 10.52 6.41
C LEU A 184 17.24 9.41 5.74
N HIS A 185 17.87 8.27 5.41
CA HIS A 185 17.20 7.12 4.80
C HIS A 185 16.12 6.56 5.72
N PHE A 186 16.47 6.27 6.97
CA PHE A 186 15.50 5.76 7.94
C PHE A 186 14.39 6.77 8.22
N ALA A 187 14.69 8.07 8.29
CA ALA A 187 13.66 9.09 8.46
C ALA A 187 12.66 9.17 7.27
N LEU A 188 13.14 9.00 6.03
CA LEU A 188 12.28 8.95 4.84
C LEU A 188 11.46 7.66 4.81
N LEU A 189 12.07 6.53 5.18
CA LEU A 189 11.41 5.24 5.24
C LEU A 189 10.30 5.22 6.31
N ASP A 190 10.55 5.76 7.50
CA ASP A 190 9.55 5.89 8.56
C ASP A 190 8.32 6.69 8.10
N ARG A 191 8.54 7.79 7.36
CA ARG A 191 7.48 8.62 6.76
C ARG A 191 6.68 7.84 5.71
N ALA A 192 7.37 7.12 4.82
CA ALA A 192 6.73 6.30 3.80
C ALA A 192 5.80 5.26 4.45
N ARG A 193 6.26 4.56 5.49
CA ARG A 193 5.48 3.55 6.22
C ARG A 193 4.32 4.13 7.02
N ALA A 194 4.47 5.32 7.57
CA ALA A 194 3.39 6.03 8.25
C ALA A 194 2.25 6.48 7.30
N GLY A 195 2.43 6.34 5.98
CA GLY A 195 1.44 6.73 4.98
C GLY A 195 1.27 8.24 4.87
N ASN A 196 2.24 9.02 5.32
CA ASN A 196 2.21 10.49 5.34
C ASN A 196 3.32 11.12 4.48
N ALA A 197 4.00 10.33 3.65
CA ALA A 197 5.04 10.82 2.75
C ALA A 197 4.44 11.53 1.53
N SER A 198 5.01 12.67 1.16
CA SER A 198 4.72 13.35 -0.10
C SER A 198 5.39 12.64 -1.29
N ARG A 199 4.98 12.97 -2.52
CA ARG A 199 5.66 12.46 -3.73
C ARG A 199 7.15 12.80 -3.72
N ALA A 200 7.52 14.02 -3.34
CA ALA A 200 8.92 14.44 -3.24
C ALA A 200 9.71 13.61 -2.21
N GLN A 201 9.08 13.20 -1.11
CA GLN A 201 9.69 12.32 -0.12
C GLN A 201 9.86 10.88 -0.64
N PHE A 202 8.94 10.38 -1.46
CA PHE A 202 9.13 9.10 -2.15
C PHE A 202 10.26 9.16 -3.17
N ILE A 203 10.36 10.24 -3.96
CA ILE A 203 11.51 10.43 -4.86
C ILE A 203 12.80 10.46 -4.05
N ALA A 204 12.84 11.21 -2.95
CA ALA A 204 14.00 11.24 -2.06
C ALA A 204 14.38 9.86 -1.51
N LEU A 205 13.40 9.05 -1.11
CA LEU A 205 13.63 7.68 -0.66
C LEU A 205 14.22 6.81 -1.78
N VAL A 206 13.67 6.90 -3.00
CA VAL A 206 14.20 6.18 -4.17
C VAL A 206 15.65 6.59 -4.44
N LEU A 207 15.95 7.89 -4.41
CA LEU A 207 17.29 8.41 -4.63
C LEU A 207 18.30 7.82 -3.64
N GLN A 208 17.95 7.73 -2.37
CA GLN A 208 18.82 7.15 -1.35
C GLN A 208 18.89 5.62 -1.42
N ALA A 209 17.75 4.95 -1.60
CA ALA A 209 17.71 3.48 -1.65
C ALA A 209 18.37 2.87 -2.89
N THR A 210 18.71 3.70 -3.88
CA THR A 210 19.41 3.32 -5.12
C THR A 210 20.78 3.97 -5.24
N ASP A 211 21.29 4.54 -4.15
CA ASP A 211 22.66 5.08 -4.07
C ASP A 211 23.62 3.93 -3.72
N PRO A 212 24.60 3.59 -4.59
CA PRO A 212 25.48 2.44 -4.39
C PRO A 212 26.30 2.55 -3.09
N ASP A 213 26.76 3.76 -2.73
CA ASP A 213 27.55 3.97 -1.51
C ASP A 213 26.70 3.74 -0.26
N LEU A 214 25.43 4.13 -0.31
CA LEU A 214 24.50 3.98 0.81
C LEU A 214 24.01 2.53 0.98
N ILE A 215 23.81 1.83 -0.14
CA ILE A 215 23.46 0.39 -0.11
C ILE A 215 24.58 -0.39 0.58
N GLU A 216 25.84 -0.11 0.25
CA GLU A 216 26.98 -0.76 0.90
C GLU A 216 27.13 -0.35 2.37
N SER A 217 26.89 0.93 2.72
CA SER A 217 27.05 1.42 4.10
C SER A 217 25.97 0.92 5.07
N ILE A 218 24.71 0.91 4.65
CA ILE A 218 23.60 0.38 5.45
C ILE A 218 23.64 -1.15 5.44
N GLY A 219 23.98 -1.73 4.28
CA GLY A 219 23.87 -3.15 4.02
C GLY A 219 22.43 -3.66 4.03
N GLY A 220 22.28 -4.98 3.91
CA GLY A 220 20.99 -5.65 3.98
C GLY A 220 20.06 -5.29 2.82
N ASP A 221 18.76 -5.52 3.04
CA ASP A 221 17.76 -5.56 1.97
C ASP A 221 17.19 -4.17 1.59
N THR A 222 18.03 -3.13 1.64
CA THR A 222 17.61 -1.71 1.57
C THR A 222 16.81 -1.36 0.29
N PRO A 223 17.25 -1.74 -0.92
CA PRO A 223 16.47 -1.52 -2.14
C PRO A 223 15.11 -2.22 -2.13
N ASN A 224 15.04 -3.46 -1.65
CA ASN A 224 13.79 -4.21 -1.54
C ASN A 224 12.81 -3.58 -0.53
N ILE A 225 13.31 -3.14 0.61
CA ILE A 225 12.51 -2.45 1.63
C ILE A 225 11.91 -1.16 1.07
N ALA A 226 12.71 -0.37 0.35
CA ALA A 226 12.25 0.86 -0.28
C ALA A 226 11.19 0.57 -1.36
N LEU A 227 11.43 -0.41 -2.23
CA LEU A 227 10.49 -0.82 -3.28
C LEU A 227 9.15 -1.25 -2.69
N ALA A 228 9.14 -1.99 -1.57
CA ALA A 228 7.93 -2.49 -0.93
C ALA A 228 7.05 -1.38 -0.31
N VAL A 229 7.61 -0.21 0.00
CA VAL A 229 6.87 0.92 0.58
C VAL A 229 6.45 1.97 -0.46
N LEU A 230 6.90 1.86 -1.71
CA LEU A 230 6.50 2.78 -2.76
C LEU A 230 5.00 2.71 -3.02
N PRO A 231 4.34 3.85 -3.30
CA PRO A 231 2.95 3.84 -3.73
C PRO A 231 2.82 3.21 -5.12
N ASN A 232 1.61 2.79 -5.49
CA ASN A 232 1.30 2.28 -6.84
C ASN A 232 1.37 3.41 -7.89
N ASP A 233 2.59 3.77 -8.26
CA ASP A 233 2.91 4.85 -9.19
C ASP A 233 3.97 4.40 -10.18
N ALA A 234 3.58 4.29 -11.45
CA ALA A 234 4.45 3.78 -12.50
C ALA A 234 5.72 4.63 -12.68
N ASP A 235 5.65 5.95 -12.48
CA ASP A 235 6.79 6.82 -12.70
C ASP A 235 7.82 6.69 -11.58
N LEU A 236 7.38 6.47 -10.33
CA LEU A 236 8.29 6.19 -9.22
C LEU A 236 8.96 4.83 -9.35
N ILE A 237 8.23 3.81 -9.79
CA ILE A 237 8.78 2.47 -10.04
C ILE A 237 9.75 2.51 -11.23
N ALA A 238 9.42 3.25 -12.28
CA ALA A 238 10.33 3.49 -13.41
C ALA A 238 11.63 4.17 -12.97
N LEU A 239 11.53 5.20 -12.11
CA LEU A 239 12.68 5.88 -11.53
C LEU A 239 13.54 4.93 -10.70
N PHE A 240 12.91 4.15 -9.81
CA PHE A 240 13.60 3.17 -8.98
C PHE A 240 14.35 2.14 -9.83
N ALA A 241 13.67 1.53 -10.80
CA ALA A 241 14.28 0.50 -11.64
C ALA A 241 15.43 1.07 -12.49
N THR A 242 15.25 2.27 -13.05
CA THR A 242 16.30 2.94 -13.83
C THR A 242 17.54 3.20 -12.98
N ARG A 243 17.36 3.75 -11.77
CA ARG A 243 18.47 4.09 -10.90
C ARG A 243 19.17 2.87 -10.33
N LEU A 244 18.43 1.87 -9.88
CA LEU A 244 19.02 0.64 -9.36
C LEU A 244 19.81 -0.11 -10.45
N THR A 245 19.34 -0.07 -11.71
CA THR A 245 20.11 -0.62 -12.85
C THR A 245 21.45 0.10 -12.99
N LEU A 246 21.45 1.44 -12.95
CA LEU A 246 22.68 2.23 -13.03
C LEU A 246 23.62 1.95 -11.85
N ALA A 247 23.08 1.86 -10.62
CA ALA A 247 23.87 1.54 -9.44
C ALA A 247 24.50 0.14 -9.54
N LEU A 248 23.78 -0.84 -10.09
CA LEU A 248 24.28 -2.19 -10.31
C LEU A 248 25.36 -2.24 -11.41
N ASP A 249 25.21 -1.44 -12.46
CA ASP A 249 26.24 -1.28 -13.51
C ASP A 249 27.52 -0.62 -12.96
N GLU A 250 27.38 0.33 -12.04
CA GLU A 250 28.50 1.03 -11.39
C GLU A 250 29.21 0.16 -10.33
N ASN A 251 28.44 -0.57 -9.52
CA ASN A 251 28.94 -1.45 -8.47
C ASN A 251 28.22 -2.81 -8.51
N PRO A 252 28.74 -3.81 -9.27
CA PRO A 252 28.16 -5.15 -9.34
C PRO A 252 28.05 -5.87 -7.99
N GLY A 253 28.81 -5.44 -6.97
CA GLY A 253 28.80 -6.04 -5.64
C GLY A 253 27.47 -5.91 -4.90
N ILE A 254 26.65 -4.91 -5.25
CA ILE A 254 25.33 -4.66 -4.62
C ILE A 254 24.24 -5.62 -5.10
N TRP A 255 24.59 -6.58 -5.96
CA TRP A 255 23.66 -7.55 -6.53
C TRP A 255 22.90 -8.33 -5.45
N ALA A 256 23.55 -8.67 -4.33
CA ALA A 256 22.95 -9.47 -3.26
C ALA A 256 21.82 -8.72 -2.53
N GLU A 257 21.87 -7.39 -2.53
CA GLU A 257 20.91 -6.47 -1.92
C GLU A 257 19.78 -6.07 -2.91
N CYS A 258 19.89 -6.46 -4.18
CA CYS A 258 18.90 -6.16 -5.20
C CYS A 258 17.65 -7.05 -5.08
N PRO A 259 16.49 -6.59 -5.59
CA PRO A 259 15.31 -7.43 -5.68
C PRO A 259 15.54 -8.68 -6.53
N SER A 260 15.02 -9.81 -6.05
CA SER A 260 15.11 -11.08 -6.77
C SER A 260 14.49 -10.97 -8.16
N VAL A 261 15.05 -11.71 -9.11
CA VAL A 261 14.59 -11.76 -10.50
C VAL A 261 13.11 -12.17 -10.58
N ASP A 262 12.68 -13.12 -9.75
CA ASP A 262 11.28 -13.56 -9.68
C ASP A 262 10.36 -12.41 -9.24
N HIS A 263 10.76 -11.66 -8.21
CA HIS A 263 9.98 -10.50 -7.75
C HIS A 263 9.90 -9.40 -8.82
N LEU A 264 11.01 -9.14 -9.51
CA LEU A 264 11.03 -8.17 -10.60
C LEU A 264 10.19 -8.62 -11.81
N ALA A 265 10.17 -9.92 -12.13
CA ALA A 265 9.34 -10.48 -13.19
C ALA A 265 7.84 -10.31 -12.89
N ASP A 266 7.42 -10.54 -11.64
CA ASP A 266 6.05 -10.27 -11.18
C ASP A 266 5.68 -8.78 -11.36
N LEU A 267 6.63 -7.87 -11.09
CA LEU A 267 6.43 -6.43 -11.30
C LEU A 267 6.36 -6.06 -12.79
N VAL A 268 7.14 -6.71 -13.66
CA VAL A 268 7.03 -6.52 -15.12
C VAL A 268 5.64 -6.91 -15.63
N GLU A 269 5.11 -8.06 -15.20
CA GLU A 269 3.75 -8.48 -15.57
C GLU A 269 2.70 -7.49 -15.03
N GLU A 270 2.91 -6.96 -13.83
CA GLU A 270 2.00 -5.99 -13.23
C GLU A 270 1.93 -4.67 -13.99
N TRP A 271 3.08 -4.18 -14.45
CA TRP A 271 3.26 -2.86 -15.03
C TRP A 271 3.37 -2.89 -16.55
N GLU A 272 2.98 -4.00 -17.19
CA GLU A 272 3.02 -4.17 -18.65
C GLU A 272 2.34 -3.00 -19.38
N GLY A 273 3.05 -2.41 -20.35
CA GLY A 273 2.57 -1.27 -21.14
C GLY A 273 2.54 0.08 -20.40
N SER A 274 3.07 0.17 -19.18
CA SER A 274 3.23 1.44 -18.43
C SER A 274 4.64 2.04 -18.58
N SER A 275 4.88 3.21 -17.98
CA SER A 275 6.22 3.83 -17.93
C SER A 275 7.26 2.99 -17.19
N ALA A 276 6.84 2.08 -16.31
CA ALA A 276 7.73 1.19 -15.55
C ALA A 276 8.15 -0.09 -16.30
N ASP A 277 7.44 -0.49 -17.35
CA ASP A 277 7.65 -1.78 -18.05
C ASP A 277 9.09 -1.93 -18.56
N TYR A 278 9.54 -0.98 -19.38
CA TYR A 278 10.87 -1.01 -19.97
C TYR A 278 12.00 -0.90 -18.92
N PRO A 279 11.96 0.04 -17.95
CA PRO A 279 12.93 0.09 -16.86
C PRO A 279 13.00 -1.19 -16.03
N LEU A 280 11.87 -1.81 -15.69
CA LEU A 280 11.85 -3.05 -14.91
C LEU A 280 12.47 -4.21 -15.68
N ARG A 281 12.20 -4.34 -16.98
CA ARG A 281 12.85 -5.36 -17.82
C ARG A 281 14.37 -5.18 -17.87
N LYS A 282 14.84 -3.93 -17.97
CA LYS A 282 16.27 -3.63 -17.88
C LYS A 282 16.88 -4.05 -16.55
N LEU A 283 16.18 -3.76 -15.45
CA LEU A 283 16.64 -4.17 -14.13
C LEU A 283 16.69 -5.69 -14.02
N VAL A 284 15.68 -6.43 -14.51
CA VAL A 284 15.68 -7.90 -14.58
C VAL A 284 16.90 -8.41 -15.35
N GLU A 285 17.21 -7.83 -16.51
CA GLU A 285 18.37 -8.21 -17.32
C GLU A 285 19.69 -7.95 -16.56
N ALA A 286 19.82 -6.77 -15.93
CA ALA A 286 21.02 -6.41 -15.18
C ALA A 286 21.21 -7.28 -13.93
N THR A 287 20.14 -7.57 -13.17
CA THR A 287 20.20 -8.47 -12.01
C THR A 287 20.53 -9.90 -12.42
N ASN A 288 20.02 -10.39 -13.55
CA ASN A 288 20.40 -11.70 -14.08
C ASN A 288 21.86 -11.74 -14.55
N ALA A 289 22.34 -10.69 -15.20
CA ALA A 289 23.72 -10.64 -15.71
C ALA A 289 24.77 -10.64 -14.58
N ASN A 290 24.41 -10.11 -13.41
CA ASN A 290 25.28 -10.06 -12.24
C ASN A 290 25.04 -11.21 -11.25
N ALA A 291 24.14 -12.15 -11.57
CA ALA A 291 23.90 -13.32 -10.73
C ALA A 291 25.11 -14.28 -10.77
N PRO A 292 25.57 -14.81 -9.62
CA PRO A 292 26.64 -15.80 -9.60
C PRO A 292 26.19 -17.08 -10.32
N GLU A 293 27.10 -17.66 -11.12
CA GLU A 293 26.82 -18.83 -11.98
C GLU A 293 26.37 -20.09 -11.20
N ASP A 294 26.62 -20.13 -9.90
CA ASP A 294 26.15 -21.17 -8.98
C ASP A 294 25.24 -20.55 -7.92
N GLY A 295 23.94 -20.85 -7.96
CA GLY A 295 22.91 -20.33 -7.05
C GLY A 295 23.04 -20.76 -5.58
N LEU A 296 24.14 -20.39 -4.94
CA LEU A 296 24.40 -20.54 -3.51
C LEU A 296 25.11 -19.30 -2.96
N ALA A 297 24.32 -18.38 -2.41
CA ALA A 297 24.70 -17.51 -1.31
C ALA A 297 23.60 -17.58 -0.25
#